data_AF-A0A959LP09-F1
#
_entry.id   AF-A0A959LP09-F1
#
_cell.length_a   1.000
_cell.length_b   1.000
_cell.length_c   1.000
_cell.angle_alpha   90.00
_cell.angle_beta   90.00
_cell.angle_gamma   90.00
#
_symmetry.space_group_name_H-M   'P 1'
#
loop_
_entity.id
_entity.type
_entity.pdbx_description
1 polymer ?
#
loop_
_entity_poly.entity_id
_entity_poly.type
_entity_poly.pdbx_seq_one_letter_code
_entity_poly.pdbx_strand_id
1 'polypeptide(L)'
;MKKLLNLCLILASLIGYLEWGTGNKEFLFQTEYDLLFGAKSLMKAIHPFVLIPLGGQLLLLFTLFQKTPSKKLTYIALASLSLLMLFLTFIGITAPNIKILASTIPFLITGVLIIMANRRKVKE
;
A
#
# COMPACT_ATOMS: atom_id res chain seq x y z
N MET A 1 6.06 12.37 -14.35
CA MET A 1 5.25 12.64 -13.13
C MET A 1 4.42 11.45 -12.66
N LYS A 2 3.47 10.92 -13.45
CA LYS A 2 2.61 9.81 -12.98
C LYS A 2 3.36 8.54 -12.61
N LYS A 3 4.40 8.16 -13.36
CA LYS A 3 5.27 7.02 -13.04
C LYS A 3 5.98 7.19 -11.70
N LEU A 4 6.53 8.38 -11.45
CA LEU A 4 7.19 8.70 -10.18
C LEU A 4 6.21 8.61 -9.01
N LEU A 5 4.99 9.14 -9.16
CA LEU A 5 3.97 9.02 -8.12
C LEU A 5 3.56 7.56 -7.87
N ASN A 6 3.39 6.76 -8.92
CA ASN A 6 3.09 5.33 -8.77
C ASN A 6 4.24 4.58 -8.08
N LEU A 7 5.49 4.93 -8.40
CA LEU A 7 6.67 4.38 -7.71
C LEU A 7 6.70 4.79 -6.23
N CYS A 8 6.48 6.06 -5.93
CA CYS A 8 6.36 6.54 -4.54
C CYS A 8 5.23 5.82 -3.80
N LEU A 9 4.10 5.53 -4.46
CA LEU A 9 2.97 4.83 -3.85
C LEU A 9 3.32 3.38 -3.50
N ILE A 10 4.07 2.69 -4.39
CA ILE A 10 4.61 1.36 -4.11
C ILE A 10 5.53 1.41 -2.89
N LEU A 11 6.55 2.27 -2.93
CA LEU A 11 7.53 2.37 -1.83
C LEU A 11 6.87 2.76 -0.51
N ALA A 12 5.94 3.70 -0.53
CA ALA A 12 5.19 4.10 0.67
C ALA A 12 4.29 2.98 1.19
N SER A 13 3.73 2.13 0.31
CA SER A 13 2.93 0.99 0.73
C SER A 13 3.73 -0.07 1.50
N LEU A 14 5.02 -0.24 1.17
CA LEU A 14 5.91 -1.22 1.78
C LEU A 14 6.34 -0.88 3.22
N ILE A 15 6.28 0.40 3.59
CA ILE A 15 6.77 0.93 4.87
C ILE A 15 5.71 0.80 5.98
N GLY A 16 4.47 0.41 5.65
CA GLY A 16 3.43 0.22 6.65
C GLY A 16 3.86 -0.75 7.73
N TYR A 17 3.74 -0.33 8.99
CA TYR A 17 4.16 -1.10 10.15
C TYR A 17 2.94 -1.79 10.79
N LEU A 18 3.09 -3.08 11.04
CA LEU A 18 2.09 -3.95 11.62
C LEU A 18 2.56 -4.38 13.01
N GLU A 19 1.65 -4.32 13.99
CA GLU A 19 1.89 -4.83 15.34
C GLU A 19 0.63 -5.55 15.80
N TRP A 20 0.76 -6.81 16.23
CA TRP A 20 -0.38 -7.62 16.67
C TRP A 20 0.01 -8.68 17.70
N GLY A 21 -0.91 -8.96 18.62
CA GLY A 21 -0.66 -9.87 19.73
C GLY A 21 0.51 -9.43 20.61
N THR A 22 1.00 -10.35 21.44
CA THR A 22 2.13 -10.09 22.35
C THR A 22 3.46 -10.30 21.62
N GLY A 23 4.01 -9.22 21.07
CA GLY A 23 5.40 -9.15 20.58
C GLY A 23 5.62 -9.37 19.09
N ASN A 24 4.57 -9.62 18.29
CA ASN A 24 4.73 -9.67 16.82
C ASN A 24 4.70 -8.26 16.25
N LYS A 25 5.76 -7.92 15.53
CA LYS A 25 5.93 -6.64 14.85
C LYS A 25 6.67 -6.86 13.55
N GLU A 26 6.10 -6.40 12.46
CA GLU A 26 6.69 -6.57 11.13
C GLU A 26 6.31 -5.37 10.26
N PHE A 27 7.18 -5.06 9.30
CA PHE A 27 6.81 -4.16 8.20
C PHE A 27 6.13 -4.95 7.08
N LEU A 28 5.30 -4.28 6.29
CA LEU A 28 4.59 -4.92 5.17
C LEU A 28 5.55 -5.57 4.18
N PHE A 29 6.69 -4.96 3.88
CA PHE A 29 7.69 -5.60 3.00
C PHE A 29 8.24 -6.91 3.57
N GLN A 30 8.32 -7.07 4.90
CA GLN A 30 8.79 -8.31 5.54
C GLN A 30 7.71 -9.38 5.40
N THR A 31 6.45 -9.02 5.66
CA THR A 31 5.31 -9.91 5.49
C THR A 31 5.14 -10.35 4.03
N GLU A 32 5.31 -9.45 3.06
CA GLU A 32 5.27 -9.75 1.63
C GLU A 32 6.46 -10.60 1.17
N TYR A 33 7.66 -10.33 1.69
CA TYR A 33 8.85 -11.14 1.40
C TYR A 33 8.67 -12.56 1.92
N ASP A 34 8.23 -12.72 3.16
CA ASP A 34 7.96 -14.02 3.77
C ASP A 34 6.84 -14.76 3.03
N LEU A 35 5.84 -14.05 2.50
CA LEU A 35 4.78 -14.63 1.68
C LEU A 35 5.30 -15.17 0.33
N LEU A 36 6.19 -14.43 -0.33
CA LEU A 36 6.69 -14.77 -1.67
C LEU A 36 7.84 -15.78 -1.65
N PHE A 37 8.71 -15.70 -0.64
CA PHE A 37 9.98 -16.43 -0.60
C PHE A 37 10.19 -17.26 0.68
N GLY A 38 9.34 -17.07 1.70
CA GLY A 38 9.50 -17.72 3.00
C GLY A 38 8.95 -19.14 3.07
N ALA A 39 9.62 -19.99 3.86
CA ALA A 39 9.24 -21.38 4.09
C ALA A 39 8.15 -21.57 5.16
N LYS A 40 7.74 -20.51 5.89
CA LYS A 40 6.69 -20.54 6.94
C LYS A 40 5.27 -20.60 6.34
N SER A 41 5.11 -21.42 5.30
CA SER A 41 4.14 -21.28 4.22
C SER A 41 2.65 -21.26 4.63
N LEU A 42 1.89 -20.53 3.80
CA LEU A 42 0.47 -20.66 3.47
C LEU A 42 -0.56 -20.42 4.59
N MET A 43 -0.38 -20.95 5.79
CA MET A 43 -1.45 -20.93 6.80
C MET A 43 -1.67 -19.54 7.45
N LYS A 44 -0.61 -18.73 7.56
CA LYS A 44 -0.69 -17.31 7.95
C LYS A 44 -0.86 -16.35 6.75
N ALA A 45 -0.60 -16.86 5.55
CA ALA A 45 -0.44 -16.12 4.30
C ALA A 45 -1.77 -15.89 3.53
N ILE A 46 -2.84 -16.61 3.88
CA ILE A 46 -4.17 -16.49 3.26
C ILE A 46 -5.03 -15.52 4.10
N HIS A 47 -4.51 -14.35 4.42
CA HIS A 47 -5.37 -13.24 4.84
C HIS A 47 -5.60 -12.32 3.64
N PRO A 48 -6.87 -12.03 3.28
CA PRO A 48 -7.19 -11.08 2.21
C PRO A 48 -6.47 -9.73 2.39
N PHE A 49 -6.18 -9.36 3.63
CA PHE A 49 -5.44 -8.16 4.02
C PHE A 49 -3.98 -8.11 3.54
N VAL A 50 -3.38 -9.21 3.09
CA VAL A 50 -2.03 -9.20 2.49
C VAL A 50 -2.10 -9.42 0.98
N LEU A 51 -2.94 -10.36 0.53
CA LEU A 51 -3.06 -10.70 -0.90
C LEU A 51 -3.65 -9.56 -1.74
N ILE A 52 -4.69 -8.87 -1.24
CA ILE A 52 -5.33 -7.77 -1.97
C ILE A 52 -4.35 -6.60 -2.15
N PRO A 53 -3.65 -6.12 -1.10
CA PRO A 53 -2.59 -5.11 -1.23
C PRO A 53 -1.46 -5.52 -2.17
N LEU A 54 -0.97 -6.77 -2.06
CA LEU A 54 0.08 -7.27 -2.94
C LEU A 54 -0.34 -7.24 -4.42
N GLY A 55 -1.59 -7.65 -4.72
CA GLY A 55 -2.17 -7.49 -6.05
C GLY A 55 -2.19 -6.03 -6.52
N GLY A 56 -2.52 -5.10 -5.62
CA GLY A 56 -2.43 -3.65 -5.87
C GLY A 56 -1.02 -3.17 -6.23
N GLN A 57 0.01 -3.61 -5.49
CA GLN A 57 1.40 -3.30 -5.80
C GLN A 57 1.83 -3.87 -7.15
N LEU A 58 1.47 -5.12 -7.47
CA LEU A 58 1.75 -5.73 -8.77
C LEU A 58 1.08 -4.95 -9.91
N LEU A 59 -0.15 -4.48 -9.72
CA LEU A 59 -0.82 -3.61 -10.69
C LEU A 59 -0.08 -2.28 -10.87
N LEU A 60 0.38 -1.63 -9.79
CA LEU A 60 1.18 -0.41 -9.88
C LEU A 60 2.51 -0.66 -10.59
N LEU A 61 3.21 -1.75 -10.26
CA LEU A 61 4.45 -2.15 -10.93
C LEU A 61 4.21 -2.32 -12.44
N PHE A 62 3.14 -3.01 -12.83
CA PHE A 62 2.74 -3.14 -14.23
C PHE A 62 2.51 -1.77 -14.89
N THR A 63 1.88 -0.80 -14.19
CA THR A 63 1.69 0.55 -14.76
C THR A 63 2.99 1.31 -15.04
N LEU A 64 4.10 0.98 -14.36
CA LEU A 64 5.39 1.66 -14.59
C LEU A 64 5.98 1.33 -15.98
N PHE A 65 5.70 0.14 -16.50
CA PHE A 65 6.13 -0.33 -17.81
C PHE A 65 5.26 0.20 -18.96
N GLN A 66 4.09 0.76 -18.67
CA GLN A 66 3.23 1.36 -19.69
C GLN A 66 3.85 2.66 -20.23
N LYS A 67 3.69 2.97 -21.53
CA LYS A 67 4.09 4.27 -22.10
C LYS A 67 3.46 5.43 -21.31
N THR A 68 2.17 5.31 -21.01
CA THR A 68 1.42 6.20 -20.14
C THR A 68 0.71 5.40 -19.05
N PRO A 69 0.98 5.64 -17.74
CA PRO A 69 0.32 4.90 -16.67
C PRO A 69 -1.20 5.04 -16.73
N SER A 70 -1.91 3.90 -16.77
CA SER A 70 -3.36 3.86 -16.80
C SER A 70 -3.95 4.41 -15.51
N LYS A 71 -4.84 5.42 -15.63
CA LYS A 71 -5.55 5.99 -14.48
C LYS A 71 -6.42 4.95 -13.78
N LYS A 72 -7.13 4.11 -14.54
CA LYS A 72 -8.02 3.08 -14.00
C LYS A 72 -7.25 2.06 -13.15
N LEU A 73 -6.14 1.53 -13.68
CA LEU A 73 -5.29 0.59 -12.94
C LEU A 73 -4.69 1.24 -11.69
N THR A 74 -4.23 2.49 -11.81
CA THR A 74 -3.71 3.24 -10.67
C THR A 74 -4.77 3.42 -9.57
N TYR A 75 -6.03 3.71 -9.92
CA TYR A 75 -7.10 3.85 -8.94
C TYR A 75 -7.55 2.53 -8.32
N ILE A 76 -7.60 1.45 -9.10
CA ILE A 76 -7.89 0.10 -8.56
C ILE A 76 -6.82 -0.28 -7.54
N ALA A 77 -5.54 -0.12 -7.91
CA ALA A 77 -4.45 -0.38 -6.99
C ALA A 77 -4.49 0.53 -5.75
N LEU A 78 -4.70 1.83 -5.94
CA LEU A 78 -4.84 2.78 -4.83
C LEU A 78 -5.97 2.38 -3.88
N ALA A 79 -7.13 1.97 -4.39
CA ALA A 79 -8.25 1.53 -3.56
C ALA A 79 -7.88 0.28 -2.74
N SER A 80 -7.27 -0.73 -3.37
CA SER A 80 -6.84 -1.96 -2.69
C SER A 80 -5.81 -1.71 -1.58
N LEU A 81 -4.83 -0.84 -1.82
CA LEU A 81 -3.80 -0.47 -0.84
C LEU A 81 -4.36 0.44 0.25
N SER A 82 -5.27 1.35 -0.11
CA SER A 82 -5.91 2.26 0.85
C SER A 82 -6.76 1.50 1.86
N LEU A 83 -7.40 0.40 1.45
CA LEU A 83 -8.17 -0.43 2.37
C LEU A 83 -7.30 -0.90 3.55
N LEU A 84 -6.12 -1.46 3.27
CA LEU A 84 -5.18 -1.88 4.30
C LEU A 84 -4.63 -0.67 5.07
N MET A 85 -4.12 0.34 4.36
CA MET A 85 -3.42 1.47 5.00
C MET A 85 -4.33 2.34 5.88
N LEU A 86 -5.58 2.53 5.50
CA LEU A 86 -6.56 3.21 6.34
C LEU A 86 -6.93 2.36 7.55
N PHE A 87 -7.02 1.04 7.41
CA PHE A 87 -7.22 0.15 8.55
C PHE A 87 -6.05 0.20 9.55
N LEU A 88 -4.80 0.22 9.06
CA LEU A 88 -3.62 0.41 9.91
C LEU A 88 -3.64 1.78 10.59
N THR A 89 -4.03 2.83 9.87
CA THR A 89 -4.17 4.17 10.45
C THR A 89 -5.23 4.18 11.56
N PHE A 90 -6.38 3.51 11.33
CA PHE A 90 -7.44 3.35 12.32
C PHE A 90 -6.94 2.61 13.58
N ILE A 91 -6.17 1.53 13.41
CA ILE A 91 -5.53 0.83 14.53
C ILE A 91 -4.54 1.75 15.25
N GLY A 92 -3.71 2.49 14.52
CA GLY A 92 -2.75 3.44 15.10
C GLY A 92 -3.41 4.52 15.95
N ILE A 93 -4.62 4.97 15.58
CA ILE A 93 -5.41 5.93 16.34
C ILE A 93 -6.06 5.29 17.58
N THR A 94 -6.65 4.09 17.44
CA THR A 94 -7.41 3.42 18.50
C THR A 94 -6.53 2.73 19.53
N ALA A 95 -5.35 2.24 19.14
CA ALA A 95 -4.34 1.60 19.99
C ALA A 95 -3.18 2.55 20.38
N PRO A 96 -3.41 3.87 20.37
CA PRO A 96 -2.42 4.97 20.27
C PRO A 96 -0.97 4.61 19.89
N ASN A 97 -0.78 3.85 18.80
CA ASN A 97 0.53 3.40 18.37
C ASN A 97 1.11 4.37 17.33
N ILE A 98 1.96 5.30 17.79
CA ILE A 98 2.60 6.32 16.94
C ILE A 98 3.42 5.69 15.82
N LYS A 99 4.00 4.50 16.01
CA LYS A 99 4.81 3.85 14.96
C LYS A 99 3.94 3.41 13.79
N ILE A 100 2.80 2.78 14.09
CA ILE A 100 1.81 2.41 13.07
C ILE A 100 1.33 3.67 12.36
N LEU A 101 0.91 4.70 13.10
CA LEU A 101 0.41 5.95 12.53
C LEU A 101 1.44 6.65 11.62
N ALA A 102 2.68 6.81 12.10
CA ALA A 102 3.74 7.47 11.35
C ALA A 102 4.09 6.70 10.07
N SER A 103 4.00 5.36 10.10
CA SER A 103 4.31 4.51 8.95
C SER A 103 3.28 4.63 7.82
N THR A 104 2.02 4.99 8.10
CA THR A 104 0.98 5.12 7.07
C THR A 104 0.97 6.51 6.42
N ILE A 105 1.53 7.53 7.06
CA ILE A 105 1.56 8.92 6.57
C ILE A 105 2.16 9.05 5.15
N PRO A 106 3.34 8.46 4.84
CA PRO A 106 3.91 8.55 3.49
C PRO A 106 2.95 8.03 2.40
N PHE A 107 2.21 6.97 2.72
CA PHE A 107 1.22 6.39 1.81
C PHE A 107 0.02 7.32 1.63
N LEU A 108 -0.54 7.85 2.72
CA LEU A 108 -1.69 8.75 2.67
C LEU A 108 -1.38 10.02 1.86
N ILE A 109 -0.21 10.62 2.10
CA ILE A 109 0.25 11.80 1.35
C ILE A 109 0.36 11.45 -0.13
N THR A 110 1.03 10.35 -0.48
CA THR A 110 1.22 9.95 -1.87
C THR A 110 -0.11 9.62 -2.57
N GLY A 111 -1.03 8.97 -1.86
CA GLY A 111 -2.38 8.67 -2.35
C GLY A 111 -3.18 9.93 -2.68
N VAL A 112 -3.15 10.93 -1.80
CA VAL A 112 -3.79 12.24 -2.04
C VAL A 112 -3.16 12.94 -3.25
N LEU A 113 -1.82 12.94 -3.36
CA LEU A 113 -1.11 13.53 -4.49
C LEU A 113 -1.48 12.85 -5.82
N ILE A 114 -1.65 11.52 -5.85
CA ILE A 114 -2.11 10.78 -7.03
C ILE A 114 -3.52 11.20 -7.44
N ILE A 115 -4.43 11.32 -6.48
CA ILE A 115 -5.81 11.75 -6.73
C ILE A 115 -5.80 13.16 -7.33
N MET A 116 -5.07 14.10 -6.71
CA MET A 116 -4.95 15.48 -7.20
C MET A 116 -4.34 15.55 -8.61
N ALA A 117 -3.26 14.80 -8.86
CA ALA A 117 -2.58 14.78 -10.15
C ALA A 117 -3.45 14.22 -11.28
N ASN A 118 -4.36 13.29 -10.97
CA ASN A 118 -5.26 12.69 -11.96
C ASN A 118 -6.60 13.43 -12.13
N ARG A 119 -6.99 14.26 -11.15
CA ARG A 119 -8.15 15.18 -11.21
C ARG A 119 -7.90 16.45 -12.04
N ARG A 120 -6.65 16.89 -12.23
CA ARG A 120 -6.27 18.10 -13.01
C ARG A 120 -6.48 17.99 -14.53
N LYS A 121 -7.58 17.40 -14.99
CA LYS A 121 -8.11 17.50 -16.36
C LYS A 121 -9.63 17.68 -16.32
N VAL A 122 -10.07 18.80 -15.75
CA VAL A 122 -11.36 19.40 -16.11
C VAL A 122 -11.04 20.82 -16.56
N LYS A 123 -10.68 20.92 -17.84
CA LYS A 123 -10.89 22.10 -18.69
C LYS A 123 -11.35 21.48 -20.00
N GLU A 124 -12.64 21.21 -20.06
CA GLU A 124 -13.38 21.20 -21.34
C GLU A 124 -13.56 22.66 -21.76
#